data_AF-A0A258YY00-F1
#
_entry.id   AF-A0A258YY00-F1
#
_cell.length_a   1.000
_cell.length_b   1.000
_cell.length_c   1.000
_cell.angle_alpha   90.00
_cell.angle_beta   90.00
_cell.angle_gamma   90.00
#
_symmetry.space_group_name_H-M   'P 1'
#
loop_
_entity.id
_entity.type
_entity.pdbx_description
1 polymer ?
#
loop_
_entity_poly.entity_id
_entity_poly.type
_entity_poly.pdbx_seq_one_letter_code
_entity_poly.pdbx_strand_id
1 'polypeptide(L)'
;MISKAFAEDVPPLARLERFLDMAYLFQKQLKAHAGHILGCPFGNLANELSTQDDPIREKIQHIFAKLQNLLGGVLLAAQEAGDLAEDIDAGATAKAMLAYFEGVMLLAKNQNEPEVIRQLLPTMAQIRVTKR
;
A
#
# COMPACT_ATOMS: atom_id res chain seq x y z
N MET A 1 -0.61 9.59 -9.67
CA MET A 1 -0.04 9.92 -8.34
C MET A 1 0.69 8.72 -7.77
N ILE A 2 0.02 7.57 -7.60
CA ILE A 2 0.67 6.31 -7.18
C ILE A 2 1.81 5.90 -8.12
N SER A 3 1.61 5.93 -9.44
CA SER A 3 2.66 5.59 -10.41
C SER A 3 3.95 6.41 -10.27
N LYS A 4 3.87 7.67 -9.82
CA LYS A 4 5.06 8.50 -9.59
C LYS A 4 5.87 8.02 -8.38
N ALA A 5 5.22 7.40 -7.38
CA ALA A 5 5.91 6.83 -6.23
C ALA A 5 6.79 5.63 -6.62
N PHE A 6 6.53 5.00 -7.76
CA PHE A 6 7.23 3.82 -8.26
C PHE A 6 8.17 4.12 -9.44
N ALA A 7 8.45 5.40 -9.72
CA ALA A 7 9.43 5.79 -10.75
C ALA A 7 10.82 5.18 -10.47
N GLU A 8 11.57 4.90 -11.54
CA GLU A 8 12.82 4.13 -11.48
C GLU A 8 14.07 4.99 -11.26
N ASP A 9 13.89 6.18 -10.71
CA ASP A 9 14.89 7.21 -10.43
C ASP A 9 15.62 7.00 -9.10
N VAL A 10 15.20 6.03 -8.30
CA VAL A 10 15.81 5.64 -7.02
C VAL A 10 15.92 4.10 -6.90
N PRO A 11 16.79 3.59 -6.01
CA PRO A 11 16.91 2.14 -5.75
C PRO A 11 15.56 1.49 -5.44
N PRO A 12 15.35 0.19 -5.75
CA PRO A 12 14.05 -0.45 -5.65
C PRO A 12 13.37 -0.25 -4.29
N LEU A 13 14.06 -0.57 -3.19
CA LEU A 13 13.48 -0.46 -1.85
C LEU A 13 13.17 1.00 -1.43
N ALA A 14 13.93 1.97 -1.93
CA ALA A 14 13.65 3.40 -1.70
C ALA A 14 12.34 3.86 -2.39
N ARG A 15 11.89 3.15 -3.44
CA ARG A 15 10.57 3.40 -4.06
C ARG A 15 9.43 3.05 -3.10
N LEU A 16 9.61 2.03 -2.25
CA LEU A 16 8.64 1.70 -1.20
C LEU A 16 8.55 2.83 -0.19
N GLU A 17 9.68 3.29 0.35
CA GLU A 17 9.73 4.40 1.32
C GLU A 17 9.02 5.64 0.77
N ARG A 18 9.32 6.03 -0.47
CA ARG A 18 8.63 7.14 -1.15
C ARG A 18 7.12 6.94 -1.24
N PHE A 19 6.65 5.74 -1.55
CA PHE A 19 5.21 5.44 -1.58
C PHE A 19 4.56 5.63 -0.20
N LEU A 20 5.22 5.17 0.87
CA LEU A 20 4.71 5.27 2.24
C LEU A 20 4.66 6.73 2.72
N ASP A 21 5.70 7.51 2.43
CA ASP A 21 5.74 8.94 2.75
C ASP A 21 4.64 9.71 2.00
N MET A 22 4.47 9.43 0.71
CA MET A 22 3.40 10.04 -0.09
C MET A 22 2.01 9.70 0.48
N ALA A 23 1.80 8.46 0.94
CA ALA A 23 0.53 8.06 1.54
C ALA A 23 0.23 8.80 2.85
N TYR A 24 1.23 8.94 3.72
CA TYR A 24 1.11 9.73 4.96
C TYR A 24 0.81 11.20 4.66
N LEU A 25 1.61 11.84 3.80
CA LEU A 25 1.45 13.25 3.46
C LEU A 25 0.09 13.53 2.83
N PHE A 26 -0.38 12.62 1.96
CA PHE A 26 -1.69 12.74 1.33
C PHE A 26 -2.82 12.71 2.36
N GLN A 27 -2.83 11.73 3.28
CA GLN A 27 -3.87 11.66 4.32
C GLN A 27 -3.79 12.83 5.31
N LYS A 28 -2.59 13.27 5.68
CA LYS A 28 -2.38 14.44 6.52
C LYS A 28 -2.93 15.71 5.86
N GLN A 29 -2.67 15.89 4.57
CA GLN A 29 -3.23 16.99 3.79
C GLN A 29 -4.75 16.91 3.73
N LEU A 30 -5.32 15.73 3.43
CA LEU A 30 -6.77 15.54 3.39
C LEU A 30 -7.43 15.87 4.73
N LYS A 31 -6.86 15.42 5.87
CA LYS A 31 -7.38 15.78 7.19
C LYS A 31 -7.38 17.28 7.42
N ALA A 32 -6.32 17.97 7.02
CA ALA A 32 -6.24 19.43 7.18
C ALA A 32 -7.35 20.17 6.39
N HIS A 33 -7.80 19.62 5.26
CA HIS A 33 -8.84 20.23 4.42
C HIS A 33 -10.27 19.76 4.79
N ALA A 34 -10.45 18.46 5.06
CA ALA A 34 -11.75 17.83 5.29
C ALA A 34 -12.12 17.70 6.78
N GLY A 35 -11.20 18.00 7.70
CA GLY A 35 -11.37 17.85 9.15
C GLY A 35 -11.22 16.41 9.66
N HIS A 36 -11.09 15.42 8.78
CA HIS A 36 -10.96 14.02 9.14
C HIS A 36 -10.10 13.20 8.18
N ILE A 37 -9.53 12.10 8.65
CA ILE A 37 -8.85 11.10 7.83
C ILE A 37 -9.88 10.35 6.98
N LEU A 38 -9.64 10.29 5.67
CA LEU A 38 -10.55 9.59 4.74
C LEU A 38 -10.21 8.09 4.63
N GLY A 39 -8.97 7.72 4.96
CA GLY A 39 -8.45 6.37 4.76
C GLY A 39 -8.30 6.04 3.28
N CYS A 40 -8.24 4.75 2.94
CA CYS A 40 -8.23 4.32 1.56
C CYS A 40 -9.66 4.38 1.00
N PRO A 41 -9.94 5.17 -0.06
CA PRO A 41 -11.27 5.22 -0.65
C PRO A 41 -11.71 3.87 -1.21
N PHE A 42 -10.78 3.10 -1.77
CA PHE A 42 -11.06 1.78 -2.32
C PHE A 42 -11.28 0.73 -1.22
N GLY A 43 -10.53 0.81 -0.12
CA GLY A 43 -10.73 -0.04 1.06
C GLY A 43 -12.10 0.17 1.70
N ASN A 44 -12.56 1.42 1.82
CA ASN A 44 -13.91 1.72 2.28
C ASN A 44 -14.94 1.05 1.36
N LEU A 45 -14.95 1.39 0.06
CA LEU A 45 -15.88 0.81 -0.90
C LEU A 45 -15.83 -0.74 -0.93
N ALA A 46 -14.64 -1.33 -0.70
CA ALA A 46 -14.49 -2.77 -0.62
C ALA A 46 -15.30 -3.34 0.56
N ASN A 47 -15.21 -2.71 1.73
CA ASN A 47 -15.89 -3.13 2.95
C ASN A 47 -17.41 -2.95 2.86
N GLU A 48 -17.88 -1.85 2.24
CA GLU A 48 -19.30 -1.56 2.19
C GLU A 48 -20.04 -2.20 1.01
N LEU A 49 -19.43 -2.29 -0.17
CA LEU A 49 -20.15 -2.60 -1.41
C LEU A 49 -19.78 -3.95 -2.06
N SER A 50 -18.68 -4.60 -1.69
CA SER A 50 -18.22 -5.81 -2.41
C SER A 50 -19.20 -7.00 -2.37
N THR A 51 -20.08 -7.05 -1.36
CA THR A 51 -21.12 -8.08 -1.21
C THR A 51 -22.48 -7.65 -1.77
N GLN A 52 -22.58 -6.43 -2.28
CA GLN A 52 -23.82 -5.81 -2.75
C GLN A 52 -23.77 -5.46 -4.25
N ASP A 53 -22.58 -5.17 -4.79
CA ASP A 53 -22.40 -4.72 -6.16
C ASP A 53 -21.16 -5.38 -6.80
N ASP A 54 -21.42 -6.39 -7.64
CA ASP A 54 -20.42 -7.16 -8.38
C ASP A 54 -19.53 -6.28 -9.28
N PRO A 55 -20.08 -5.38 -10.12
CA PRO A 55 -19.27 -4.44 -10.90
C PRO A 55 -18.32 -3.57 -10.07
N ILE A 56 -18.74 -3.10 -8.89
CA ILE A 56 -17.88 -2.33 -7.98
C ILE A 56 -16.79 -3.24 -7.41
N ARG A 57 -17.14 -4.44 -6.94
CA ARG A 57 -16.17 -5.43 -6.43
C ARG A 57 -15.06 -5.69 -7.45
N GLU A 58 -15.42 -5.97 -8.70
CA GLU A 58 -14.46 -6.26 -9.78
C GLU A 58 -13.53 -5.08 -10.07
N LYS A 59 -14.07 -3.85 -10.08
CA LYS A 59 -13.27 -2.64 -10.27
C LYS A 59 -12.27 -2.44 -9.13
N ILE A 60 -12.69 -2.67 -7.89
CA ILE A 60 -11.81 -2.55 -6.72
C ILE A 60 -10.72 -3.63 -6.76
N GLN A 61 -11.08 -4.87 -7.10
CA GLN A 61 -10.10 -5.95 -7.30
C GLN A 61 -9.04 -5.56 -8.33
N HIS A 62 -9.44 -4.97 -9.46
CA HIS A 62 -8.51 -4.51 -10.48
C HIS A 62 -7.58 -3.39 -9.98
N ILE A 63 -8.09 -2.47 -9.15
CA ILE A 63 -7.29 -1.39 -8.55
C ILE A 63 -6.27 -1.94 -7.55
N PHE A 64 -6.69 -2.85 -6.67
CA PHE A 64 -5.79 -3.52 -5.73
C PHE A 64 -4.74 -4.38 -6.44
N ALA A 65 -5.12 -5.08 -7.51
CA ALA A 65 -4.17 -5.83 -8.34
C ALA A 65 -3.10 -4.91 -8.97
N LYS A 66 -3.47 -3.69 -9.41
CA LYS A 66 -2.47 -2.72 -9.91
C LYS A 66 -1.45 -2.32 -8.85
N LEU A 67 -1.90 -2.04 -7.63
CA LEU A 67 -0.99 -1.68 -6.54
C LEU A 67 -0.11 -2.88 -6.14
N GLN A 68 -0.66 -4.09 -6.07
CA GLN A 68 0.10 -5.31 -5.83
C GLN A 68 1.15 -5.54 -6.92
N ASN A 69 0.82 -5.32 -8.19
CA ASN A 69 1.78 -5.47 -9.28
C ASN A 69 2.93 -4.46 -9.19
N LEU A 70 2.65 -3.21 -8.80
CA LEU A 70 3.69 -2.20 -8.58
C LEU A 70 4.62 -2.58 -7.41
N LEU A 71 4.04 -3.03 -6.28
CA LEU A 71 4.80 -3.51 -5.13
C LEU A 71 5.64 -4.75 -5.48
N GLY A 72 5.04 -5.70 -6.20
CA GLY A 72 5.71 -6.91 -6.66
C GLY A 72 6.86 -6.61 -7.62
N GLY A 73 6.68 -5.67 -8.55
CA GLY A 73 7.73 -5.22 -9.45
C GLY A 73 8.92 -4.61 -8.71
N VAL A 74 8.67 -3.83 -7.65
CA VAL A 74 9.75 -3.31 -6.78
C VAL A 74 10.50 -4.44 -6.07
N LEU A 75 9.79 -5.43 -5.55
CA LEU A 75 10.41 -6.57 -4.85
C LEU A 75 11.25 -7.42 -5.81
N LEU A 76 10.76 -7.67 -7.02
CA LEU A 76 11.52 -8.38 -8.06
C LEU A 76 12.79 -7.61 -8.45
N ALA A 77 12.67 -6.29 -8.68
CA ALA A 77 13.83 -5.46 -8.96
C ALA A 77 14.85 -5.45 -7.80
N ALA A 78 14.39 -5.51 -6.55
CA ALA A 78 15.27 -5.64 -5.39
C ALA A 78 15.97 -7.01 -5.35
N GLN A 79 15.31 -8.09 -5.78
CA GLN A 79 15.95 -9.41 -5.91
C GLN A 79 17.02 -9.39 -7.01
N GLU A 80 16.71 -8.82 -8.17
CA GLU A 80 17.66 -8.67 -9.28
C GLU A 80 18.90 -7.83 -8.89
N ALA A 81 18.72 -6.82 -8.03
CA ALA A 81 19.80 -5.99 -7.51
C ALA A 81 20.59 -6.66 -6.36
N GLY A 82 20.13 -7.80 -5.83
CA GLY A 82 20.74 -8.48 -4.67
C GLY A 82 20.38 -7.87 -3.31
N ASP A 83 19.46 -6.90 -3.28
CA ASP A 83 18.98 -6.23 -2.06
C ASP A 83 17.91 -7.06 -1.31
N LEU A 84 17.33 -8.06 -1.98
CA LEU A 84 16.29 -8.94 -1.44
C LEU A 84 16.62 -10.40 -1.74
N ALA A 85 16.48 -11.27 -0.75
CA ALA A 85 16.77 -12.69 -0.91
C ALA A 85 15.83 -13.37 -1.92
N GLU A 86 16.36 -14.29 -2.73
CA GLU A 86 15.61 -15.01 -3.77
C GLU A 86 14.55 -15.97 -3.21
N ASP A 87 14.67 -16.37 -1.95
CA ASP A 87 13.69 -17.22 -1.26
C ASP A 87 12.41 -16.46 -0.85
N ILE A 88 12.39 -15.14 -1.01
CA ILE A 88 11.19 -14.32 -0.79
C ILE A 88 10.24 -14.44 -1.99
N ASP A 89 8.97 -14.73 -1.71
CA ASP A 89 7.89 -14.68 -2.69
C ASP A 89 7.43 -13.23 -2.86
N ALA A 90 7.85 -12.59 -3.95
CA ALA A 90 7.50 -11.21 -4.27
C ALA A 90 5.98 -10.99 -4.39
N GLY A 91 5.24 -11.95 -4.95
CA GLY A 91 3.79 -11.85 -5.12
C GLY A 91 3.04 -11.95 -3.80
N ALA A 92 3.38 -12.96 -2.98
CA ALA A 92 2.80 -13.13 -1.66
C ALA A 92 3.18 -11.97 -0.72
N THR A 93 4.42 -11.49 -0.81
CA THR A 93 4.89 -10.33 -0.06
C THR A 93 4.15 -9.06 -0.46
N ALA A 94 3.98 -8.78 -1.76
CA ALA A 94 3.20 -7.63 -2.23
C ALA A 94 1.74 -7.68 -1.76
N LYS A 95 1.13 -8.88 -1.75
CA LYS A 95 -0.23 -9.07 -1.22
C LYS A 95 -0.30 -8.79 0.29
N ALA A 96 0.69 -9.25 1.06
CA ALA A 96 0.78 -9.00 2.49
C ALA A 96 1.02 -7.50 2.79
N MET A 97 1.86 -6.82 2.00
CA MET A 97 2.06 -5.38 2.08
C MET A 97 0.76 -4.61 1.82
N LEU A 98 -0.03 -4.96 0.80
CA LEU A 98 -1.33 -4.34 0.57
C LEU A 98 -2.28 -4.55 1.77
N ALA A 99 -2.36 -5.77 2.30
CA ALA A 99 -3.21 -6.05 3.45
C ALA A 99 -2.82 -5.20 4.67
N TYR A 100 -1.52 -5.05 4.93
CA TYR A 100 -1.01 -4.19 6.00
C TYR A 100 -1.34 -2.71 5.75
N PHE A 101 -1.13 -2.21 4.52
CA PHE A 101 -1.45 -0.84 4.12
C PHE A 101 -2.92 -0.50 4.40
N GLU A 102 -3.84 -1.35 3.94
CA GLU A 102 -5.29 -1.15 4.16
C GLU A 102 -5.66 -1.18 5.65
N GLY A 103 -5.02 -2.06 6.43
CA GLY A 103 -5.19 -2.10 7.88
C GLY A 103 -4.74 -0.82 8.57
N VAL A 104 -3.58 -0.28 8.20
CA VAL A 104 -3.08 0.99 8.74
C VAL A 104 -4.01 2.16 8.38
N MET A 105 -4.50 2.20 7.14
CA MET A 105 -5.45 3.24 6.70
C MET A 105 -6.78 3.17 7.47
N LEU A 106 -7.28 1.96 7.72
CA LEU A 106 -8.47 1.74 8.56
C LEU A 106 -8.26 2.25 9.98
N LEU A 107 -7.14 1.89 10.62
CA LEU A 107 -6.85 2.31 11.99
C LEU A 107 -6.70 3.83 12.10
N ALA A 108 -6.00 4.46 11.16
CA ALA A 108 -5.83 5.91 11.12
C ALA A 108 -7.17 6.63 10.91
N LYS A 109 -8.04 6.10 10.05
CA LYS A 109 -9.41 6.61 9.85
C LYS A 109 -10.24 6.50 11.13
N ASN A 110 -10.24 5.34 11.77
CA ASN A 110 -11.02 5.09 12.99
C ASN A 110 -10.59 6.00 14.16
N GLN A 111 -9.28 6.22 14.31
CA GLN A 111 -8.73 7.11 15.34
C GLN A 111 -8.76 8.59 14.93
N ASN A 112 -9.12 8.87 13.67
CA ASN A 112 -8.98 10.16 13.03
C ASN A 112 -7.58 10.78 13.24
N GLU A 113 -6.53 9.97 13.19
CA GLU A 113 -5.16 10.38 13.57
C GLU A 113 -4.13 9.99 12.49
N PRO A 114 -3.58 10.96 11.72
CA PRO A 114 -2.58 10.69 10.69
C PRO A 114 -1.27 10.14 11.24
N GLU A 115 -0.93 10.42 12.50
CA GLU A 115 0.30 9.93 13.10
C GLU A 115 0.33 8.40 13.24
N VAL A 116 -0.83 7.74 13.26
CA VAL A 116 -0.94 6.28 13.14
C VAL A 116 -0.29 5.79 11.85
N ILE A 117 -0.48 6.51 10.74
CA ILE A 117 0.13 6.17 9.45
C ILE A 117 1.64 6.36 9.53
N ARG A 118 2.11 7.49 10.07
CA ARG A 118 3.55 7.76 10.20
C ARG A 118 4.25 6.71 11.06
N GLN A 119 3.59 6.24 12.11
CA GLN A 119 4.16 5.26 13.03
C GLN A 119 4.19 3.85 12.45
N LEU A 120 3.09 3.40 11.83
CA LEU A 120 2.93 1.99 11.46
C LEU A 120 3.33 1.72 10.01
N LEU A 121 3.01 2.62 9.09
CA LEU A 121 3.15 2.35 7.66
C LEU A 121 4.59 1.97 7.22
N PRO A 122 5.68 2.55 7.79
CA PRO A 122 7.05 2.13 7.48
C PRO A 122 7.33 0.63 7.67
N THR A 123 6.65 -0.04 8.61
CA THR A 123 6.79 -1.49 8.83
C THR A 123 6.40 -2.31 7.60
N MET A 124 5.56 -1.77 6.72
CA MET A 124 5.20 -2.41 5.45
C MET A 124 6.44 -2.82 4.65
N ALA A 125 7.47 -1.96 4.60
CA ALA A 125 8.70 -2.21 3.84
C ALA A 125 9.54 -3.39 4.37
N GLN A 126 9.25 -3.89 5.58
CA GLN A 126 9.92 -5.01 6.23
C GLN A 126 9.16 -6.34 6.10
N ILE A 127 7.95 -6.33 5.55
CA ILE A 127 7.15 -7.55 5.38
C ILE A 127 7.84 -8.47 4.37
N ARG A 128 8.06 -9.74 4.75
CA ARG A 128 8.68 -10.76 3.91
C ARG A 128 7.90 -12.07 4.05
N VAL A 129 7.43 -12.61 2.93
CA VAL A 129 6.80 -13.93 2.85
C VAL A 129 7.73 -14.84 2.07
N THR A 130 8.15 -15.96 2.66
CA THR A 130 9.05 -16.92 2.02
C THR A 130 8.29 -17.84 1.07
N LYS A 131 8.97 -18.30 0.02
CA LYS A 131 8.52 -19.39 -0.85
C LYS A 131 8.40 -20.66 0.01
N ARG A 132 7.31 -21.42 -0.18
CA ARG A 132 7.11 -22.72 0.45
C ARG A 132 7.70 -23.84 -0.40
#